data_AF-A0A4Q3RKH9-F1
#
_entry.id   AF-A0A4Q3RKH9-F1
#
_cell.length_a   1.000
_cell.length_b   1.000
_cell.length_c   1.000
_cell.angle_alpha   90.00
_cell.angle_beta   90.00
_cell.angle_gamma   90.00
#
_symmetry.space_group_name_H-M   'P 1'
#
loop_
_entity.id
_entity.type
_entity.pdbx_description
1 polymer ?
#
loop_
_entity_poly.entity_id
_entity_poly.type
_entity_poly.pdbx_seq_one_letter_code
_entity_poly.pdbx_strand_id
1 'polypeptide(L)' 'GKKNMTILGSGSLASQCADAGLIDEYQLMIDPVAIGEGIPVFCDVKNKLALKLVDCRTFKSGAVLLTYHSAQ' A
#
# COMPACT_ATOMS: atom_id res chain seq x y z
N GLY A 1 -19.74 16.19 5.28
CA GLY A 1 -18.75 15.95 4.22
C GLY A 1 -17.97 14.69 4.54
N LYS A 2 -17.63 13.86 3.55
CA LYS A 2 -16.74 12.71 3.76
C LYS A 2 -15.38 13.23 4.24
N LYS A 3 -14.89 12.69 5.35
CA LYS A 3 -13.55 12.95 5.85
C LYS A 3 -12.69 11.76 5.46
N ASN A 4 -11.53 12.02 4.88
CA ASN A 4 -10.55 10.99 4.58
C ASN A 4 -9.60 10.86 5.77
N MET A 5 -9.13 9.65 6.03
CA MET A 5 -8.09 9.36 7.01
C MET A 5 -6.94 8.66 6.29
N THR A 6 -5.72 9.12 6.53
CA THR A 6 -4.52 8.55 5.91
C THR A 6 -3.65 7.94 7.00
N ILE A 7 -3.25 6.68 6.78
CA ILE A 7 -2.25 6.01 7.60
C ILE A 7 -0.90 6.20 6.90
N LEU A 8 -0.04 7.04 7.46
CA LEU A 8 1.34 7.22 6.96
C LEU A 8 2.32 6.20 7.57
N GLY A 9 1.87 5.41 8.54
CA GLY A 9 2.64 4.42 9.27
C GLY A 9 2.04 4.14 10.65
N SER A 10 2.57 3.18 11.42
CA SER A 10 3.65 2.24 11.08
C SER A 10 3.18 1.16 10.08
N GLY A 11 4.12 0.46 9.44
CA GLY A 11 3.80 -0.64 8.51
C GLY A 11 2.91 -1.71 9.14
N SER A 12 3.08 -2.01 10.43
CA SER A 12 2.21 -2.96 11.14
C SER A 12 0.79 -2.42 11.33
N LEU A 13 0.59 -1.13 11.64
CA LEU A 13 -0.77 -0.56 11.71
C LEU A 13 -1.46 -0.63 10.36
N ALA A 14 -0.77 -0.23 9.28
CA ALA A 14 -1.31 -0.34 7.93
C ALA A 14 -1.65 -1.79 7.57
N SER A 15 -0.78 -2.74 7.93
CA SER A 15 -0.99 -4.16 7.64
C SER A 15 -2.17 -4.76 8.42
N GLN A 16 -2.36 -4.38 9.69
CA GLN A 16 -3.50 -4.83 10.50
C GLN A 16 -4.82 -4.25 9.97
N CYS A 17 -4.83 -2.98 9.57
CA CYS A 17 -5.99 -2.37 8.93
C CYS A 17 -6.31 -3.03 7.58
N ALA A 18 -5.28 -3.41 6.81
CA ALA A 18 -5.44 -4.15 5.56
C ALA A 18 -6.05 -5.54 5.81
N ASP A 19 -5.53 -6.31 6.79
CA ASP A 19 -6.07 -7.63 7.16
C ASP A 19 -7.53 -7.55 7.65
N ALA A 20 -7.88 -6.47 8.35
CA ALA A 20 -9.25 -6.17 8.79
C ALA A 20 -10.17 -5.62 7.68
N GLY A 21 -9.66 -5.42 6.46
CA GLY A 21 -10.44 -4.90 5.33
C GLY A 21 -10.86 -3.43 5.48
N LEU A 22 -10.13 -2.64 6.26
CA LEU A 22 -10.46 -1.24 6.60
C LEU A 22 -9.80 -0.21 5.67
N ILE A 23 -9.01 -0.65 4.69
CA ILE A 23 -8.31 0.22 3.76
C ILE A 23 -8.98 0.16 2.38
N ASP A 24 -9.52 1.30 1.95
CA ASP A 24 -10.14 1.46 0.62
C ASP A 24 -9.11 1.72 -0.49
N GLU A 25 -8.05 2.47 -0.18
CA GLU A 25 -7.00 2.89 -1.13
C GLU A 25 -5.60 2.65 -0.58
N TYR A 26 -4.73 2.09 -1.44
CA TYR A 26 -3.33 1.81 -1.16
C TYR A 26 -2.45 2.59 -2.12
N GLN A 27 -1.53 3.39 -1.57
CA GLN A 27 -0.53 4.13 -2.32
C GLN A 27 0.84 3.52 -2.05
N LEU A 28 1.35 2.75 -3.01
CA LEU A 28 2.61 2.00 -2.89
C LEU A 28 3.70 2.67 -3.73
N MET A 29 4.71 3.22 -3.06
CA MET A 29 5.91 3.73 -3.71
C MET A 29 6.91 2.60 -3.92
N ILE A 30 7.36 2.40 -5.15
CA ILE A 30 8.41 1.48 -5.53
C ILE A 30 9.65 2.29 -5.89
N ASP A 31 10.70 2.16 -5.08
CA ASP A 31 12.00 2.75 -5.34
C ASP A 31 12.88 1.79 -6.16
N PRO A 32 13.74 2.29 -7.08
CA PRO A 32 14.56 1.47 -7.95
C PRO A 32 15.81 0.93 -7.24
N VAL A 33 15.61 0.21 -6.13
CA VAL A 33 16.66 -0.39 -5.31
C VAL A 33 16.24 -1.77 -4.84
N ALA A 34 17.16 -2.74 -4.92
CA ALA A 34 16.99 -4.05 -4.31
C ALA A 34 17.72 -4.07 -2.96
N ILE A 35 16.98 -4.40 -1.89
CA ILE A 35 17.54 -4.58 -0.54
C ILE A 35 17.55 -6.06 -0.19
N GLY A 36 18.55 -6.52 0.56
CA GLY A 36 18.68 -7.93 0.95
C GLY A 36 17.71 -8.33 2.06
N GLU A 37 17.45 -7.43 3.00
CA GLU A 37 16.57 -7.64 4.15
C GLU A 37 15.78 -6.36 4.47
N GLY A 38 14.63 -6.51 5.11
CA GLY A 38 13.75 -5.39 5.46
C GLY A 38 12.44 -5.86 6.08
N ILE A 39 11.59 -4.90 6.46
CA ILE A 39 10.25 -5.16 6.99
C ILE A 39 9.27 -5.24 5.82
N PRO A 40 8.55 -6.37 5.62
CA PRO A 40 7.52 -6.47 4.59
C PRO A 40 6.40 -5.45 4.83
N VAL A 41 5.90 -4.82 3.75
CA VAL A 41 4.79 -3.84 3.80
C VAL A 41 3.51 -4.45 4.39
N PHE A 42 3.26 -5.73 4.10
CA PHE A 42 2.07 -6.47 4.53
C PHE A 42 2.43 -7.62 5.46
N CYS A 43 3.13 -7.34 6.56
CA CYS A 43 3.63 -8.35 7.50
C CYS A 43 2.52 -9.09 8.28
N ASP A 44 1.37 -8.45 8.51
CA ASP A 44 0.25 -8.96 9.31
C ASP A 44 -0.93 -9.49 8.46
N VAL A 45 -0.86 -9.38 7.12
CA VAL A 45 -1.92 -9.84 6.21
C VAL A 45 -1.92 -11.36 6.11
N LYS A 46 -3.03 -12.00 6.52
CA LYS A 46 -3.17 -13.46 6.54
C LYS A 46 -3.87 -14.01 5.30
N ASN A 47 -4.76 -13.21 4.71
CA ASN A 47 -5.55 -13.57 3.55
C ASN A 47 -5.10 -12.78 2.32
N LYS A 48 -5.32 -13.34 1.13
CA LYS A 48 -5.02 -12.63 -0.12
C LYS A 48 -5.82 -11.33 -0.21
N LEU A 49 -5.12 -10.20 -0.35
CA LEU A 49 -5.73 -8.92 -0.69
C LEU A 49 -5.92 -8.84 -2.21
N ALA A 50 -7.17 -8.77 -2.64
CA ALA A 50 -7.49 -8.45 -4.02
C ALA A 50 -7.39 -6.93 -4.21
N LEU A 51 -6.52 -6.49 -5.12
CA LEU A 51 -6.25 -5.08 -5.39
C LEU A 51 -6.46 -4.78 -6.88
N LYS A 52 -7.07 -3.64 -7.17
CA LYS A 52 -7.27 -3.14 -8.53
C LYS A 52 -6.44 -1.87 -8.73
N LEU A 53 -5.54 -1.89 -9.70
CA LEU A 53 -4.76 -0.70 -10.06
C LEU A 53 -5.71 0.37 -10.61
N VAL A 54 -5.64 1.58 -10.06
CA VAL A 54 -6.46 2.72 -10.50
C VAL A 54 -5.62 3.89 -10.99
N ASP A 55 -4.36 4.00 -10.57
CA ASP A 55 -3.41 4.99 -11.09
C ASP A 55 -1.97 4.47 -11.03
N CYS A 56 -1.12 4.94 -11.94
CA CYS A 56 0.30 4.63 -12.00
C CYS A 56 1.07 5.89 -12.44
N ARG A 57 1.96 6.37 -11.57
CA ARG A 57 2.77 7.56 -11.82
C ARG A 57 4.25 7.25 -11.71
N THR A 58 4.98 7.46 -12.80
CA THR A 58 6.44 7.38 -12.83
C THR A 58 7.07 8.74 -12.52
N PHE A 59 8.12 8.77 -11.71
CA PHE A 59 8.90 9.98 -11.43
C PHE A 59 10.23 9.98 -12.19
N LYS A 60 10.81 11.18 -12.38
CA LYS A 60 12.14 11.32 -13.02
C LYS A 60 13.27 10.59 -12.27
N SER A 61 13.09 10.32 -10.97
CA SER A 61 14.01 9.53 -10.15
C SER A 61 14.01 8.03 -10.50
N GLY A 62 13.05 7.55 -11.30
CA GLY A 62 12.82 6.13 -11.54
C GLY A 62 11.87 5.48 -10.53
N ALA A 63 11.48 6.20 -9.47
CA ALA A 63 10.45 5.74 -8.55
C ALA A 63 9.08 5.66 -9.25
N VAL A 64 8.23 4.74 -8.78
CA VAL A 64 6.87 4.55 -9.30
C VAL A 64 5.89 4.55 -8.14
N LEU A 65 4.89 5.44 -8.18
CA LEU A 65 3.74 5.39 -7.29
C LEU A 65 2.60 4.63 -7.96
N LEU A 66 2.19 3.54 -7.33
CA LEU A 66 1.03 2.75 -7.74
C LEU A 66 -0.11 3.00 -6.77
N THR A 67 -1.26 3.41 -7.28
CA THR A 67 -2.48 3.59 -6.48
C THR A 67 -3.44 2.44 -6.79
N TYR A 68 -3.82 1.70 -5.76
CA TYR A 68 -4.76 0.59 -5.84
C TYR A 68 -5.99 0.87 -5.00
N HIS A 69 -7.15 0.40 -5.46
CA HIS A 69 -8.33 0.24 -4.62
C HIS A 69 -8.48 -1.21 -4.21
N SER A 70 -9.07 -1.43 -3.04
CA SER A 70 -9.52 -2.76 -2.63
C SER A 70 -10.52 -3.29 -3.66
N ALA A 71 -10.25 -4.47 -4.22
CA ALA A 71 -11.16 -5.17 -5.12
C ALA A 71 -11.98 -6.16 -4.29
N GLN A 72 -13.00 -5.65 -3.59
CA GLN A 72 -14.04 -6.50 -3.02
C GLN A 72 -14.95 -7.06 -4.13
#